data_AF-A0AAU5E3M9-F1
#
_entry.id   AF-A0AAU5E3M9-F1
#
_cell.length_a   1.000
_cell.length_b   1.000
_cell.length_c   1.000
_cell.angle_alpha   90.00
_cell.angle_beta   90.00
_cell.angle_gamma   90.00
#
_symmetry.space_group_name_H-M   'P 1'
#
loop_
_entity.id
_entity.type
_entity.pdbx_description
1 polymer ?
#
loop_
_entity_poly.entity_id
_entity_poly.type
_entity_poly.pdbx_seq_one_letter_code
_entity_poly.pdbx_strand_id
1 'polypeptide(L)'
;MPRTTRRQISRVVGASCLAAALAVPTGMATAVAAPGVLAHASTAEPTPPPTPEEPQPEESQPQEPQPESPQPQEPQPESSQPESSQPEETQPESPQEDESPQTDPEKSELTPAELQKEVEGRIADLDVPEAQKQKLKETLATMLAAIDDPNTSPDDKAAYRQYVEGLNEALKVVGDPNTSPDDRATYTRIAVGINEAIRISQDPNASAADRAAYSRIADLITATLVSLSDPNASPDDREFATRILALISLILAAVQNPETAPTDPKDREKVQQVVVKNANALRTYQNPDSLAQERNEAKKVLDAQADALQNPKYLELVKELKRLKAPEGCLDSVENRTRQAGWPDGSLWGLSDSTCDKTVAAGAQDTDSPWSSLFECVQNDPFSTCAVRIPKD
;
A
#
# COMPACT_ATOMS: atom_id res chain seq x y z
N MET A 1 -8.15 -55.02 12.47
CA MET A 1 -8.33 -53.74 13.19
C MET A 1 -7.02 -53.35 13.85
N PRO A 2 -6.17 -52.50 13.23
CA PRO A 2 -4.95 -52.03 13.87
C PRO A 2 -5.23 -50.74 14.68
N ARG A 3 -4.70 -50.72 15.90
CA ARG A 3 -4.79 -49.59 16.84
C ARG A 3 -3.91 -48.45 16.36
N THR A 4 -4.50 -47.28 16.14
CA THR A 4 -3.82 -46.01 15.86
C THR A 4 -3.07 -45.51 17.10
N THR A 5 -1.75 -45.39 16.99
CA THR A 5 -0.87 -44.80 17.98
C THR A 5 -0.96 -43.27 17.91
N ARG A 6 -1.49 -42.66 18.96
CA ARG A 6 -1.63 -41.20 19.12
C ARG A 6 -0.27 -40.59 19.48
N ARG A 7 0.37 -39.87 18.55
CA ARG A 7 1.59 -39.10 18.84
C ARG A 7 1.23 -37.85 19.65
N GLN A 8 1.89 -37.68 20.79
CA GLN A 8 1.84 -36.48 21.61
C GLN A 8 2.64 -35.36 20.96
N ILE A 9 2.07 -34.16 20.90
CA ILE A 9 2.73 -32.92 20.49
C ILE A 9 3.35 -32.32 21.77
N SER A 10 4.67 -32.35 21.86
CA SER A 10 5.40 -31.63 22.90
C SER A 10 5.46 -30.15 22.54
N ARG A 11 4.75 -29.32 23.32
CA ARG A 11 4.90 -27.86 23.29
C ARG A 11 6.22 -27.51 23.97
N VAL A 12 7.17 -26.97 23.22
CA VAL A 12 8.37 -26.32 23.76
C VAL A 12 8.01 -24.86 24.05
N VAL A 13 7.89 -24.53 25.32
CA VAL A 13 7.80 -23.15 25.82
C VAL A 13 9.24 -22.64 25.94
N GLY A 14 9.67 -21.81 24.99
CA GLY A 14 10.94 -21.09 25.08
C GLY A 14 10.75 -19.81 25.89
N ALA A 15 11.15 -19.84 27.16
CA ALA A 15 11.39 -18.64 27.94
C ALA A 15 12.73 -18.03 27.49
N SER A 16 12.73 -16.77 27.08
CA SER A 16 13.95 -16.00 26.88
C SER A 16 13.85 -14.70 27.68
N CYS A 17 14.48 -14.73 28.85
CA CYS A 17 14.95 -13.57 29.58
C CYS A 17 16.26 -13.09 28.96
N LEU A 18 16.45 -11.76 28.87
CA LEU A 18 17.72 -10.98 28.84
C LEU A 18 17.40 -9.64 28.16
N ALA A 19 17.86 -8.46 28.56
CA ALA A 19 18.36 -7.90 29.81
C ALA A 19 18.29 -6.38 29.59
N ALA A 20 17.80 -5.63 30.56
CA ALA A 20 17.79 -4.17 30.51
C ALA A 20 19.23 -3.64 30.71
N ALA A 21 19.70 -2.82 29.77
CA ALA A 21 20.89 -1.99 29.95
C ALA A 21 20.47 -0.52 29.81
N LEU A 22 20.36 0.14 30.96
CA LEU A 22 20.21 1.59 31.10
C LEU A 22 21.54 2.25 30.71
N ALA A 23 21.52 3.19 29.78
CA ALA A 23 22.60 4.15 29.57
C ALA A 23 22.03 5.56 29.74
N VAL A 24 22.35 6.16 30.87
CA VAL A 24 22.10 7.58 31.20
C VAL A 24 23.32 8.38 30.78
N PRO A 25 23.15 9.51 30.06
CA PRO A 25 24.12 10.59 30.13
C PRO A 25 23.61 11.70 31.07
N THR A 26 24.30 11.81 32.20
CA THR A 26 24.46 13.01 33.02
C THR A 26 25.02 14.15 32.17
N GLY A 27 24.32 15.29 32.11
CA GLY A 27 24.77 16.49 31.41
C GLY A 27 24.27 17.76 32.08
N MET A 28 25.21 18.60 32.51
CA MET A 28 25.10 19.64 33.53
C MET A 28 24.20 20.85 33.23
N ALA A 29 23.67 21.40 34.32
CA ALA A 29 23.00 22.68 34.42
C ALA A 29 23.94 23.88 34.14
N THR A 30 23.40 24.92 33.50
CA THR A 30 23.80 26.31 33.76
C THR A 30 22.56 27.12 34.07
N ALA A 31 22.43 27.52 35.34
CA ALA A 31 21.47 28.49 35.81
C ALA A 31 22.06 29.89 35.63
N VAL A 32 21.33 30.78 34.97
CA VAL A 32 21.53 32.23 35.09
C VAL A 32 20.26 32.80 35.68
N ALA A 33 20.35 33.19 36.95
CA ALA A 33 19.36 33.99 37.64
C ALA A 33 19.65 35.48 37.42
N ALA A 34 18.61 36.27 37.17
CA ALA A 34 18.55 37.66 37.60
C ALA A 34 17.08 38.15 37.72
N PRO A 35 16.79 39.13 38.59
CA PRO A 35 15.47 39.31 39.19
C PRO A 35 14.72 40.56 38.71
N GLY A 36 13.42 40.64 39.01
CA GLY A 36 12.59 41.85 38.90
C GLY A 36 11.12 41.48 38.72
N VAL A 37 10.34 41.25 39.80
CA VAL A 37 9.56 42.27 40.52
C VAL A 37 8.67 43.10 39.56
N LEU A 38 7.37 42.81 39.51
CA LEU A 38 6.33 43.66 40.07
C LEU A 38 4.97 42.94 40.02
N ALA A 39 4.35 42.84 41.19
CA ALA A 39 3.00 42.38 41.43
C ALA A 39 1.98 43.40 40.91
N HIS A 40 0.95 42.95 40.19
CA HIS A 40 -0.34 43.62 40.10
C HIS A 40 -1.43 42.59 40.42
N ALA A 41 -1.93 42.67 41.65
CA ALA A 41 -3.14 42.01 42.09
C ALA A 41 -4.33 42.79 41.53
N SER A 42 -5.13 42.17 40.66
CA SER A 42 -6.46 42.66 40.31
C SER A 42 -7.47 41.77 40.99
N THR A 43 -8.12 42.32 42.00
CA THR A 43 -9.28 41.77 42.69
C THR A 43 -10.43 41.60 41.69
N ALA A 44 -10.80 40.35 41.40
CA ALA A 44 -12.06 40.04 40.73
C ALA A 44 -13.17 39.84 41.78
N GLU A 45 -14.24 40.58 41.57
CA GLU A 45 -15.48 40.64 42.36
C GLU A 45 -16.23 39.30 42.33
N PRO A 46 -16.88 38.86 43.43
CA PRO A 46 -17.66 37.63 43.44
C PRO A 46 -18.98 37.81 42.69
N THR A 47 -19.16 37.02 41.62
CA THR A 47 -20.39 36.90 40.85
C THR A 47 -21.54 36.36 41.72
N PRO A 48 -22.76 36.93 41.64
CA PRO A 48 -23.92 36.43 42.39
C PRO A 48 -24.36 35.03 41.90
N PRO A 49 -25.02 34.24 42.77
CA PRO A 49 -25.47 32.89 42.44
C PRO A 49 -26.58 32.89 41.38
N PRO A 50 -26.68 31.84 40.55
CA PRO A 50 -27.74 31.73 39.55
C PRO A 50 -29.12 31.57 40.21
N THR A 51 -30.09 32.30 39.68
CA THR A 51 -31.51 32.22 40.00
C THR A 51 -32.08 30.86 39.57
N PRO A 52 -32.95 30.20 40.36
CA PRO A 52 -33.60 28.96 39.95
C PRO A 52 -34.51 29.19 38.74
N GLU A 53 -34.26 28.47 37.64
CA GLU A 53 -35.16 28.45 36.48
C GLU A 53 -36.45 27.69 36.82
N GLU A 54 -37.59 28.26 36.44
CA GLU A 54 -38.91 27.65 36.51
C GLU A 54 -39.01 26.47 35.50
N PRO A 55 -39.74 25.39 35.84
CA PRO A 55 -39.94 24.28 34.93
C PRO A 55 -40.82 24.69 33.74
N GLN A 56 -40.28 24.58 32.52
CA GLN A 56 -41.06 24.72 31.30
C GLN A 56 -42.07 23.57 31.13
N PRO A 57 -43.25 23.81 30.53
CA PRO A 57 -44.25 22.76 30.28
C PRO A 57 -43.77 21.77 29.21
N GLU A 58 -43.98 20.48 29.46
CA GLU A 58 -43.76 19.42 28.47
C GLU A 58 -44.69 19.60 27.26
N GLU A 59 -44.14 20.01 26.12
CA GLU A 59 -44.84 19.92 24.84
C GLU A 59 -44.87 18.47 24.38
N SER A 60 -46.09 17.94 24.27
CA SER A 60 -46.37 16.61 23.71
C SER A 60 -46.06 16.62 22.21
N GLN A 61 -45.02 15.90 21.80
CA GLN A 61 -44.75 15.65 20.38
C GLN A 61 -45.79 14.67 19.81
N PRO A 62 -46.38 14.97 18.62
CA PRO A 62 -47.19 14.01 17.90
C PRO A 62 -46.31 12.85 17.40
N GLN A 63 -46.72 11.61 17.67
CA GLN A 63 -46.11 10.43 17.05
C GLN A 63 -46.41 10.43 15.55
N GLU A 64 -45.37 10.56 14.72
CA GLU A 64 -45.47 10.26 13.30
C GLU A 64 -45.66 8.75 13.09
N PRO A 65 -46.57 8.31 12.20
CA PRO A 65 -46.75 6.90 11.89
C PRO A 65 -45.52 6.35 11.17
N GLN A 66 -44.95 5.26 11.70
CA GLN A 66 -43.91 4.49 11.02
C GLN A 66 -44.46 3.94 9.69
N PRO A 67 -43.75 4.13 8.56
CA PRO A 67 -44.10 3.44 7.33
C PRO A 67 -43.73 1.95 7.46
N GLU A 68 -44.74 1.09 7.36
CA GLU A 68 -44.54 -0.35 7.16
C GLU A 68 -43.76 -0.57 5.86
N SER A 69 -42.54 -1.07 6.00
CA SER A 69 -41.72 -1.45 4.85
C SER A 69 -42.30 -2.75 4.26
N PRO A 70 -42.65 -2.79 2.96
CA PRO A 70 -43.09 -4.03 2.33
C PRO A 70 -41.93 -5.03 2.31
N GLN A 71 -42.14 -6.20 2.92
CA GLN A 71 -41.25 -7.35 2.81
C GLN A 71 -41.10 -7.74 1.34
N PRO A 72 -39.88 -7.85 0.80
CA PRO A 72 -39.66 -8.44 -0.52
C PRO A 72 -40.08 -9.91 -0.46
N GLN A 73 -41.05 -10.30 -1.28
CA GLN A 73 -41.30 -11.72 -1.58
C GLN A 73 -40.10 -12.24 -2.37
N GLU A 74 -39.35 -13.17 -1.79
CA GLU A 74 -38.34 -13.94 -2.52
C GLU A 74 -39.03 -14.74 -3.63
N PRO A 75 -38.63 -14.57 -4.91
CA PRO A 75 -39.09 -15.46 -5.96
C PRO A 75 -38.52 -16.86 -5.70
N GLN A 76 -39.40 -17.86 -5.58
CA GLN A 76 -39.00 -19.26 -5.61
C GLN A 76 -38.28 -19.55 -6.95
N PRO A 77 -37.09 -20.16 -6.93
CA PRO A 77 -36.45 -20.61 -8.14
C PRO A 77 -37.25 -21.79 -8.70
N GLU A 78 -37.86 -21.60 -9.88
CA GLU A 78 -38.34 -22.71 -10.70
C GLU A 78 -37.14 -23.57 -11.11
N SER A 79 -37.17 -24.83 -10.68
CA SER A 79 -36.23 -25.87 -11.06
C SER A 79 -36.39 -26.19 -12.55
N SER A 80 -35.69 -25.44 -13.39
CA SER A 80 -35.45 -25.82 -14.79
C SER A 80 -34.30 -26.84 -14.80
N GLN A 81 -34.68 -28.10 -14.80
CA GLN A 81 -33.81 -29.25 -15.02
C GLN A 81 -33.30 -29.19 -16.47
N PRO A 82 -31.99 -29.08 -16.74
CA PRO A 82 -31.48 -29.19 -18.10
C PRO A 82 -31.59 -30.64 -18.54
N GLU A 83 -32.26 -30.88 -19.67
CA GLU A 83 -32.20 -32.16 -20.37
C GLU A 83 -30.74 -32.47 -20.74
N SER A 84 -30.31 -33.66 -20.35
CA SER A 84 -29.03 -34.25 -20.70
C SER A 84 -28.96 -34.47 -22.22
N SER A 85 -28.35 -33.52 -22.92
CA SER A 85 -27.84 -33.75 -24.26
C SER A 85 -26.48 -34.43 -24.15
N GLN A 86 -26.50 -35.73 -24.39
CA GLN A 86 -25.34 -36.61 -24.49
C GLN A 86 -24.53 -36.22 -25.74
N PRO A 87 -23.25 -35.81 -25.63
CA PRO A 87 -22.40 -35.67 -26.80
C PRO A 87 -22.02 -37.08 -27.30
N GLU A 88 -22.25 -37.34 -28.59
CA GLU A 88 -21.72 -38.50 -29.29
C GLU A 88 -20.18 -38.52 -29.18
N GLU A 89 -19.66 -39.66 -28.74
CA GLU A 89 -18.23 -39.98 -28.77
C GLU A 89 -17.73 -39.94 -30.22
N THR A 90 -17.11 -38.82 -30.60
CA THR A 90 -16.22 -38.81 -31.76
C THR A 90 -14.81 -39.01 -31.24
N GLN A 91 -14.25 -40.20 -31.48
CA GLN A 91 -12.82 -40.48 -31.32
C GLN A 91 -12.01 -39.47 -32.14
N PRO A 92 -11.08 -38.71 -31.53
CA PRO A 92 -10.02 -38.08 -32.28
C PRO A 92 -8.94 -39.13 -32.56
N GLU A 93 -8.64 -39.32 -33.84
CA GLU A 93 -7.43 -40.00 -34.29
C GLU A 93 -6.19 -39.37 -33.65
N SER A 94 -5.28 -40.23 -33.23
CA SER A 94 -3.99 -39.92 -32.62
C SER A 94 -3.20 -38.89 -33.47
N PRO A 95 -2.83 -37.73 -32.91
CA PRO A 95 -1.78 -36.91 -33.49
C PRO A 95 -0.46 -37.66 -33.37
N GLN A 96 0.23 -37.76 -34.50
CA GLN A 96 1.57 -38.31 -34.64
C GLN A 96 2.54 -37.63 -33.67
N GLU A 97 3.49 -38.43 -33.19
CA GLU A 97 4.74 -37.99 -32.57
C GLU A 97 5.48 -37.05 -33.53
N ASP A 98 5.24 -35.75 -33.42
CA ASP A 98 6.10 -34.72 -34.00
C ASP A 98 7.03 -34.19 -32.90
N GLU A 99 8.31 -34.33 -33.21
CA GLU A 99 9.50 -33.71 -32.61
C GLU A 99 9.25 -32.75 -31.44
N SER A 100 9.72 -33.20 -30.27
CA SER A 100 10.15 -32.32 -29.19
C SER A 100 10.94 -31.14 -29.75
N PRO A 101 10.54 -29.87 -29.50
CA PRO A 101 11.43 -28.75 -29.70
C PRO A 101 12.65 -29.01 -28.83
N GLN A 102 13.81 -29.19 -29.46
CA GLN A 102 15.08 -29.13 -28.77
C GLN A 102 15.17 -27.73 -28.17
N THR A 103 14.85 -27.60 -26.89
CA THR A 103 15.15 -26.42 -26.10
C THR A 103 16.65 -26.21 -26.18
N ASP A 104 17.05 -25.08 -26.75
CA ASP A 104 18.44 -24.61 -26.77
C ASP A 104 19.08 -24.78 -25.39
N PRO A 105 20.10 -25.64 -25.25
CA PRO A 105 20.71 -25.94 -23.97
C PRO A 105 21.84 -24.95 -23.68
N GLU A 106 21.58 -23.64 -23.63
CA GLU A 106 22.63 -22.69 -23.18
C GLU A 106 22.14 -21.31 -22.74
N LYS A 107 20.99 -21.19 -22.06
CA LYS A 107 20.87 -20.11 -21.07
C LYS A 107 21.54 -20.65 -19.81
N SER A 108 22.85 -20.45 -19.66
CA SER A 108 23.58 -20.85 -18.46
C SER A 108 22.85 -20.29 -17.23
N GLU A 109 22.11 -21.14 -16.53
CA GLU A 109 21.49 -20.77 -15.27
C GLU A 109 22.63 -20.43 -14.31
N LEU A 110 22.77 -19.14 -13.99
CA LEU A 110 23.73 -18.67 -13.00
C LEU A 110 23.51 -19.45 -11.71
N THR A 111 24.60 -19.91 -11.11
CA THR A 111 24.52 -20.51 -9.77
C THR A 111 24.03 -19.45 -8.76
N PRO A 112 23.38 -19.84 -7.64
CA PRO A 112 22.94 -18.88 -6.63
C PRO A 112 24.05 -17.93 -6.15
N ALA A 113 25.30 -18.42 -6.06
CA ALA A 113 26.46 -17.63 -5.67
C ALA A 113 26.89 -16.61 -6.74
N GLU A 114 26.83 -16.97 -8.02
CA GLU A 114 27.12 -16.04 -9.12
C GLU A 114 26.04 -14.95 -9.21
N LEU A 115 24.78 -15.35 -9.07
CA LEU A 115 23.64 -14.44 -9.05
C LEU A 115 23.72 -13.48 -7.86
N GLN A 116 24.09 -13.97 -6.67
CA GLN A 116 24.32 -13.12 -5.50
C GLN A 116 25.35 -12.04 -5.79
N LYS A 117 26.53 -12.43 -6.30
CA LYS A 117 27.63 -11.51 -6.57
C LYS A 117 27.25 -10.46 -7.62
N GLU A 118 26.54 -10.87 -8.67
CA GLU A 118 26.07 -9.96 -9.71
C GLU A 118 25.08 -8.93 -9.13
N VAL A 119 24.04 -9.39 -8.44
CA VAL A 119 22.98 -8.54 -7.90
C VAL A 119 23.53 -7.60 -6.82
N GLU A 120 24.39 -8.08 -5.92
CA GLU A 120 25.03 -7.24 -4.89
C GLU A 120 25.91 -6.13 -5.49
N GLY A 121 26.64 -6.45 -6.58
CA GLY A 121 27.42 -5.45 -7.32
C GLY A 121 26.53 -4.34 -7.85
N ARG A 122 25.42 -4.69 -8.51
CA ARG A 122 24.45 -3.71 -9.02
C ARG A 122 23.77 -2.90 -7.92
N ILE A 123 23.47 -3.52 -6.77
CA ILE A 123 22.91 -2.81 -5.60
C ILE A 123 23.88 -1.73 -5.10
N ALA A 124 25.19 -2.00 -5.12
CA ALA A 124 26.19 -1.02 -4.67
C ALA A 124 26.19 0.26 -5.53
N ASP A 125 25.90 0.14 -6.81
CA ASP A 125 25.88 1.24 -7.77
C ASP A 125 24.57 2.06 -7.78
N LEU A 126 23.55 1.62 -7.03
CA LEU A 126 22.27 2.35 -6.95
C LEU A 126 22.42 3.74 -6.33
N ASP A 127 21.66 4.72 -6.85
CA ASP A 127 21.52 6.04 -6.25
C ASP A 127 20.36 6.05 -5.24
N VAL A 128 20.53 5.30 -4.15
CA VAL A 128 19.58 5.24 -3.04
C VAL A 128 20.31 5.33 -1.69
N PRO A 129 19.64 5.77 -0.61
CA PRO A 129 20.23 5.80 0.72
C PRO A 129 20.84 4.46 1.13
N GLU A 130 21.96 4.47 1.85
CA GLU A 130 22.68 3.24 2.23
C GLU A 130 21.79 2.25 3.01
N ALA A 131 20.86 2.77 3.82
CA ALA A 131 19.87 1.95 4.52
C ALA A 131 18.98 1.13 3.55
N GLN A 132 18.66 1.66 2.37
CA GLN A 132 17.90 0.92 1.35
C GLN A 132 18.77 -0.12 0.64
N LYS A 133 20.03 0.21 0.33
CA LYS A 133 20.99 -0.78 -0.21
C LYS A 133 21.18 -1.95 0.73
N GLN A 134 21.29 -1.68 2.03
CA GLN A 134 21.46 -2.72 3.04
C GLN A 134 20.22 -3.62 3.13
N LYS A 135 19.01 -3.04 3.14
CA LYS A 135 17.75 -3.81 3.08
C LYS A 135 17.69 -4.71 1.83
N LEU A 136 18.05 -4.20 0.66
CA LEU A 136 18.10 -4.97 -0.59
C LEU A 136 19.04 -6.18 -0.48
N LYS A 137 20.25 -5.99 0.08
CA LYS A 137 21.22 -7.07 0.30
C LYS A 137 20.70 -8.12 1.28
N GLU A 138 20.08 -7.70 2.39
CA GLU A 138 19.51 -8.60 3.40
C GLU A 138 18.37 -9.45 2.83
N THR A 139 17.46 -8.83 2.07
CA THR A 139 16.35 -9.53 1.41
C THR A 139 16.88 -10.50 0.35
N LEU A 140 17.87 -10.09 -0.47
CA LEU A 140 18.53 -10.98 -1.42
C LEU A 140 19.15 -12.21 -0.74
N ALA A 141 19.95 -11.99 0.31
CA ALA A 141 20.58 -13.07 1.06
C ALA A 141 19.55 -14.02 1.68
N THR A 142 18.44 -13.48 2.19
CA THR A 142 17.32 -14.27 2.74
C THR A 142 16.67 -15.15 1.67
N MET A 143 16.40 -14.61 0.47
CA MET A 143 15.83 -15.39 -0.63
C MET A 143 16.77 -16.50 -1.09
N LEU A 144 18.06 -16.21 -1.25
CA LEU A 144 19.06 -17.19 -1.66
C LEU A 144 19.22 -18.31 -0.62
N ALA A 145 19.25 -17.96 0.67
CA ALA A 145 19.27 -18.95 1.74
C ALA A 145 18.02 -19.85 1.72
N ALA A 146 16.84 -19.29 1.45
CA ALA A 146 15.61 -20.06 1.32
C ALA A 146 15.62 -21.00 0.10
N ILE A 147 16.24 -20.59 -1.02
CA ILE A 147 16.41 -21.44 -2.21
C ILE A 147 17.29 -22.67 -1.88
N ASP A 148 18.36 -22.46 -1.11
CA ASP A 148 19.32 -23.52 -0.75
C ASP A 148 18.83 -24.41 0.41
N ASP A 149 17.92 -23.93 1.26
CA ASP A 149 17.40 -24.72 2.39
C ASP A 149 16.61 -25.95 1.89
N PRO A 150 16.99 -27.19 2.27
CA PRO A 150 16.27 -28.40 1.87
C PRO A 150 14.84 -28.49 2.43
N ASN A 151 14.49 -27.68 3.44
CA ASN A 151 13.16 -27.67 4.05
C ASN A 151 12.19 -26.69 3.39
N THR A 152 12.67 -25.76 2.54
CA THR A 152 11.81 -24.88 1.75
C THR A 152 11.07 -25.69 0.70
N SER A 153 9.77 -25.45 0.54
CA SER A 153 8.95 -26.17 -0.43
C SER A 153 9.42 -25.90 -1.87
N PRO A 154 9.22 -26.83 -2.83
CA PRO A 154 9.58 -26.59 -4.23
C PRO A 154 8.93 -25.33 -4.81
N ASP A 155 7.67 -25.06 -4.45
CA ASP A 155 6.92 -23.89 -4.92
C ASP A 155 7.52 -22.59 -4.38
N ASP A 156 7.87 -22.55 -3.09
CA ASP A 156 8.54 -21.39 -2.49
C ASP A 156 9.92 -21.15 -3.10
N LYS A 157 10.70 -22.22 -3.37
CA LYS A 157 11.99 -22.10 -4.07
C LYS A 157 11.83 -21.51 -5.46
N ALA A 158 10.80 -21.93 -6.21
CA ALA A 158 10.51 -21.39 -7.53
C ALA A 158 10.15 -19.90 -7.44
N ALA A 159 9.29 -19.52 -6.50
CA ALA A 159 8.93 -18.12 -6.27
C ALA A 159 10.15 -17.26 -5.91
N TYR A 160 11.02 -17.71 -5.01
CA TYR A 160 12.24 -16.97 -4.66
C TYR A 160 13.21 -16.81 -5.83
N ARG A 161 13.39 -17.84 -6.67
CA ARG A 161 14.21 -17.71 -7.89
C ARG A 161 13.64 -16.65 -8.82
N GLN A 162 12.33 -16.68 -9.03
CA GLN A 162 11.64 -15.70 -9.85
C GLN A 162 11.84 -14.29 -9.29
N TYR A 163 11.70 -14.08 -7.97
CA TYR A 163 11.95 -12.78 -7.33
C TYR A 163 13.38 -12.26 -7.52
N VAL A 164 14.38 -13.13 -7.36
CA VAL A 164 15.77 -12.75 -7.60
C VAL A 164 16.00 -12.40 -9.08
N GLU A 165 15.40 -13.13 -10.01
CA GLU A 165 15.46 -12.81 -11.44
C GLU A 165 14.82 -11.45 -11.74
N GLY A 166 13.61 -11.17 -11.24
CA GLY A 166 12.94 -9.87 -11.40
C GLY A 166 13.74 -8.71 -10.84
N LEU A 167 14.31 -8.88 -9.64
CA LEU A 167 15.19 -7.88 -9.05
C LEU A 167 16.42 -7.66 -9.93
N ASN A 168 17.05 -8.72 -10.43
CA ASN A 168 18.21 -8.61 -11.33
C ASN A 168 17.85 -7.90 -12.64
N GLU A 169 16.70 -8.19 -13.25
CA GLU A 169 16.25 -7.51 -14.47
C GLU A 169 16.06 -6.00 -14.24
N ALA A 170 15.42 -5.59 -13.14
CA ALA A 170 15.30 -4.16 -12.81
C ALA A 170 16.68 -3.51 -12.63
N LEU A 171 17.59 -4.17 -11.93
CA LEU A 171 18.95 -3.66 -11.68
C LEU A 171 19.83 -3.64 -12.94
N LYS A 172 19.59 -4.52 -13.91
CA LYS A 172 20.24 -4.48 -15.22
C LYS A 172 19.93 -3.18 -15.95
N VAL A 173 18.66 -2.79 -15.98
CA VAL A 173 18.24 -1.53 -16.60
C VAL A 173 18.85 -0.33 -15.89
N VAL A 174 18.92 -0.35 -14.55
CA VAL A 174 19.55 0.74 -13.78
C VAL A 174 21.04 0.86 -14.08
N GLY A 175 21.75 -0.26 -14.20
CA GLY A 175 23.20 -0.30 -14.44
C GLY A 175 23.61 -0.07 -15.90
N ASP A 176 22.68 -0.05 -16.86
CA ASP A 176 23.02 0.22 -18.26
C ASP A 176 23.36 1.72 -18.44
N PRO A 177 24.57 2.05 -18.96
CA PRO A 177 24.97 3.44 -19.20
C PRO A 177 24.06 4.17 -20.19
N ASN A 178 23.39 3.45 -21.09
CA ASN A 178 22.49 4.01 -22.11
C ASN A 178 21.08 4.31 -21.59
N THR A 179 20.70 3.78 -20.42
CA THR A 179 19.41 4.09 -19.81
C THR A 179 19.32 5.59 -19.47
N SER A 180 18.17 6.21 -19.69
CA SER A 180 17.99 7.63 -19.33
C SER A 180 18.03 7.82 -17.80
N PRO A 181 18.36 9.02 -17.29
CA PRO A 181 18.27 9.30 -15.85
C PRO A 181 16.87 9.03 -15.26
N ASP A 182 15.81 9.38 -16.00
CA ASP A 182 14.42 9.21 -15.55
C ASP A 182 14.03 7.73 -15.51
N ASP A 183 14.46 6.93 -16.49
CA ASP A 183 14.26 5.48 -16.49
C ASP A 183 15.08 4.83 -15.36
N ARG A 184 16.33 5.24 -15.15
CA ARG A 184 17.15 4.75 -14.02
C ARG A 184 16.46 5.01 -12.69
N ALA A 185 15.92 6.21 -12.47
CA ALA A 185 15.17 6.53 -11.26
C ALA A 185 13.88 5.67 -11.14
N THR A 186 13.21 5.42 -12.27
CA THR A 186 12.00 4.60 -12.33
C THR A 186 12.28 3.14 -11.97
N TYR A 187 13.25 2.50 -12.61
CA TYR A 187 13.63 1.12 -12.32
C TYR A 187 14.26 0.94 -10.94
N THR A 188 14.98 1.95 -10.45
CA THR A 188 15.46 1.98 -9.04
C THR A 188 14.28 1.91 -8.08
N ARG A 189 13.23 2.71 -8.32
CA ARG A 189 12.01 2.68 -7.51
C ARG A 189 11.32 1.32 -7.61
N ILE A 190 11.26 0.72 -8.80
CA ILE A 190 10.67 -0.60 -8.99
C ILE A 190 11.42 -1.65 -8.15
N ALA A 191 12.76 -1.67 -8.21
CA ALA A 191 13.59 -2.58 -7.42
C ALA A 191 13.35 -2.43 -5.92
N VAL A 192 13.24 -1.20 -5.40
CA VAL A 192 12.88 -0.93 -4.00
C VAL A 192 11.48 -1.45 -3.68
N GLY A 193 10.51 -1.28 -4.57
CA GLY A 193 9.15 -1.79 -4.38
C GLY A 193 9.08 -3.32 -4.31
N ILE A 194 9.79 -4.04 -5.20
CA ILE A 194 9.92 -5.51 -5.13
C ILE A 194 10.46 -5.92 -3.77
N ASN A 195 11.54 -5.26 -3.34
CA ASN A 195 12.17 -5.54 -2.07
C ASN A 195 11.23 -5.38 -0.88
N GLU A 196 10.48 -4.27 -0.82
CA GLU A 196 9.53 -4.05 0.26
C GLU A 196 8.36 -5.04 0.22
N ALA A 197 7.87 -5.41 -0.96
CA ALA A 197 6.82 -6.44 -1.08
C ALA A 197 7.29 -7.79 -0.55
N ILE A 198 8.50 -8.23 -0.90
CA ILE A 198 9.08 -9.50 -0.41
C ILE A 198 9.32 -9.42 1.10
N ARG A 199 9.85 -8.31 1.60
CA ARG A 199 10.11 -8.15 3.04
C ARG A 199 8.82 -8.25 3.86
N ILE A 200 7.72 -7.64 3.40
CA ILE A 200 6.43 -7.71 4.08
C ILE A 200 5.81 -9.12 3.94
N SER A 201 5.98 -9.79 2.79
CA SER A 201 5.49 -11.16 2.62
C SER A 201 6.16 -12.16 3.58
N GLN A 202 7.40 -11.86 3.99
CA GLN A 202 8.19 -12.67 4.91
C GLN A 202 8.13 -12.21 6.38
N ASP A 203 7.56 -11.04 6.69
CA ASP A 203 7.55 -10.49 8.04
C ASP A 203 6.67 -11.36 8.98
N PRO A 204 7.24 -12.01 10.01
CA PRO A 204 6.48 -12.85 10.93
C PRO A 204 5.44 -12.06 11.75
N ASN A 205 5.58 -10.73 11.83
CA ASN A 205 4.64 -9.85 12.52
C ASN A 205 3.50 -9.36 11.62
N ALA A 206 3.63 -9.51 10.30
CA ALA A 206 2.55 -9.18 9.36
C ALA A 206 1.42 -10.23 9.45
N SER A 207 0.19 -9.79 9.22
CA SER A 207 -0.95 -10.71 9.22
C SER A 207 -0.80 -11.75 8.09
N ALA A 208 -1.42 -12.92 8.23
CA ALA A 208 -1.39 -13.91 7.16
C ALA A 208 -1.99 -13.38 5.84
N ALA A 209 -3.01 -12.53 5.94
CA ALA A 209 -3.62 -11.88 4.79
C ALA A 209 -2.66 -10.89 4.11
N ASP A 210 -1.93 -10.08 4.91
CA ASP A 210 -0.92 -9.16 4.38
C ASP A 210 0.20 -9.94 3.72
N ARG A 211 0.75 -10.95 4.39
CA ARG A 211 1.83 -11.75 3.80
C ARG A 211 1.45 -12.33 2.44
N ALA A 212 0.24 -12.88 2.33
CA ALA A 212 -0.28 -13.40 1.07
C ALA A 212 -0.58 -12.30 0.03
N ALA A 213 -1.03 -11.11 0.44
CA ALA A 213 -1.25 -9.99 -0.47
C ALA A 213 0.07 -9.47 -1.05
N TYR A 214 1.07 -9.26 -0.20
CA TYR A 214 2.38 -8.74 -0.60
C TYR A 214 3.21 -9.77 -1.38
N SER A 215 3.07 -11.07 -1.11
CA SER A 215 3.64 -12.12 -1.96
C SER A 215 3.10 -12.03 -3.39
N ARG A 216 1.77 -11.90 -3.55
CA ARG A 216 1.13 -11.74 -4.86
C ARG A 216 1.52 -10.45 -5.57
N ILE A 217 1.78 -9.38 -4.82
CA ILE A 217 2.30 -8.12 -5.38
C ILE A 217 3.75 -8.33 -5.88
N ALA A 218 4.59 -9.02 -5.11
CA ALA A 218 5.95 -9.36 -5.55
C ALA A 218 5.95 -10.23 -6.82
N ASP A 219 5.07 -11.24 -6.88
CA ASP A 219 4.86 -12.07 -8.08
C ASP A 219 4.48 -11.21 -9.29
N LEU A 220 3.50 -10.32 -9.13
CA LEU A 220 3.00 -9.46 -10.19
C LEU A 220 4.07 -8.52 -10.73
N ILE A 221 4.80 -7.81 -9.84
CA ILE A 221 5.84 -6.87 -10.26
C ILE A 221 6.93 -7.61 -11.01
N THR A 222 7.35 -8.75 -10.47
CA THR A 222 8.41 -9.58 -11.06
C THR A 222 8.01 -10.15 -12.42
N ALA A 223 6.83 -10.76 -12.52
CA ALA A 223 6.33 -11.32 -13.78
C ALA A 223 6.17 -10.22 -14.85
N THR A 224 5.71 -9.02 -14.44
CA THR A 224 5.63 -7.87 -15.35
C THR A 224 7.02 -7.43 -15.83
N LEU A 225 8.02 -7.36 -14.95
CA LEU A 225 9.38 -7.01 -15.37
C LEU A 225 9.96 -8.00 -16.37
N VAL A 226 9.74 -9.29 -16.15
CA VAL A 226 10.18 -10.32 -17.09
C VAL A 226 9.50 -10.16 -18.45
N SER A 227 8.19 -9.85 -18.48
CA SER A 227 7.49 -9.61 -19.75
C SER A 227 7.92 -8.33 -20.44
N LEU A 228 8.30 -7.29 -19.69
CA LEU A 228 8.87 -6.06 -20.22
C LEU A 228 10.23 -6.29 -20.93
N SER A 229 10.98 -7.32 -20.52
CA SER A 229 12.23 -7.72 -21.17
C SER A 229 12.01 -8.48 -22.49
N ASP A 230 10.79 -8.94 -22.82
CA ASP A 230 10.50 -9.62 -24.10
C ASP A 230 10.59 -8.62 -25.27
N PRO A 231 11.53 -8.80 -26.23
CA PRO A 231 11.69 -7.88 -27.37
C PRO A 231 10.42 -7.70 -28.23
N ASN A 232 9.44 -8.61 -28.14
CA ASN A 232 8.18 -8.52 -28.86
C ASN A 232 7.07 -7.76 -28.11
N ALA A 233 7.29 -7.37 -26.85
CA ALA A 233 6.31 -6.61 -26.08
C ALA A 233 6.08 -5.22 -26.73
N SER A 234 4.80 -4.86 -26.89
CA SER A 234 4.37 -3.59 -27.49
C SER A 234 4.98 -2.39 -26.74
N PRO A 235 5.49 -1.35 -27.45
CA PRO A 235 6.00 -0.13 -26.82
C PRO A 235 4.98 0.53 -25.88
N ASP A 236 3.71 0.60 -26.29
CA ASP A 236 2.64 1.22 -25.49
C ASP A 236 2.36 0.42 -24.21
N ASP A 237 2.35 -0.92 -24.30
CA ASP A 237 2.16 -1.79 -23.15
C ASP A 237 3.36 -1.70 -22.20
N ARG A 238 4.58 -1.57 -22.76
CA ARG A 238 5.80 -1.38 -21.97
C ARG A 238 5.77 -0.07 -21.19
N GLU A 239 5.42 1.03 -21.85
CA GLU A 239 5.32 2.34 -21.21
C GLU A 239 4.26 2.33 -20.12
N PHE A 240 3.07 1.80 -20.43
CA PHE A 240 1.97 1.70 -19.48
C PHE A 240 2.33 0.85 -18.27
N ALA A 241 2.80 -0.38 -18.47
CA ALA A 241 3.15 -1.27 -17.38
C ALA A 241 4.31 -0.69 -16.53
N THR A 242 5.32 -0.08 -17.14
CA THR A 242 6.41 0.59 -16.41
C THR A 242 5.89 1.73 -15.54
N ARG A 243 5.02 2.59 -16.08
CA ARG A 243 4.37 3.68 -15.32
C ARG A 243 3.60 3.13 -14.11
N ILE A 244 2.81 2.07 -14.30
CA ILE A 244 2.01 1.49 -13.22
C ILE A 244 2.87 0.77 -12.18
N LEU A 245 3.89 0.01 -12.58
CA LEU A 245 4.84 -0.60 -11.65
C LEU A 245 5.54 0.46 -10.80
N ALA A 246 5.97 1.57 -11.42
CA ALA A 246 6.58 2.68 -10.71
C ALA A 246 5.65 3.28 -9.64
N LEU A 247 4.35 3.40 -9.94
CA LEU A 247 3.34 3.88 -9.00
C LEU A 247 3.11 2.89 -7.86
N ILE A 248 2.94 1.60 -8.15
CA ILE A 248 2.78 0.56 -7.11
C ILE A 248 3.99 0.56 -6.17
N SER A 249 5.21 0.58 -6.74
CA SER A 249 6.44 0.62 -5.98
C SER A 249 6.63 1.91 -5.18
N LEU A 250 6.13 3.05 -5.67
CA LEU A 250 6.11 4.30 -4.91
C LEU A 250 5.27 4.16 -3.63
N ILE A 251 4.09 3.53 -3.71
CA ILE A 251 3.22 3.31 -2.55
C ILE A 251 3.86 2.34 -1.57
N LEU A 252 4.41 1.24 -2.08
CA LEU A 252 5.09 0.22 -1.27
C LEU A 252 6.23 0.82 -0.45
N ALA A 253 7.05 1.68 -1.07
CA ALA A 253 8.11 2.38 -0.36
C ALA A 253 7.55 3.35 0.70
N ALA A 254 6.47 4.07 0.36
CA ALA A 254 5.90 5.09 1.23
C ALA A 254 5.25 4.52 2.50
N VAL A 255 4.55 3.38 2.40
CA VAL A 255 3.92 2.72 3.57
C VAL A 255 4.94 2.14 4.55
N GLN A 256 6.20 2.00 4.12
CA GLN A 256 7.30 1.50 4.96
C GLN A 256 8.21 2.61 5.47
N ASN A 257 8.00 3.86 5.05
CA ASN A 257 8.78 4.97 5.57
C ASN A 257 8.23 5.38 6.96
N PRO A 258 8.96 5.13 8.06
CA PRO A 258 8.47 5.40 9.42
C PRO A 258 8.21 6.89 9.69
N GLU A 259 8.83 7.79 8.93
CA GLU A 259 8.61 9.24 9.09
C GLU A 259 7.25 9.67 8.52
N THR A 260 6.68 8.86 7.63
CA THR A 260 5.55 9.32 6.81
C THR A 260 4.40 8.34 6.69
N ALA A 261 4.64 7.07 7.00
CA ALA A 261 3.60 6.06 7.01
C ALA A 261 2.49 6.44 8.00
N PRO A 262 1.21 6.15 7.70
CA PRO A 262 0.15 6.39 8.66
C PRO A 262 0.41 5.64 9.96
N THR A 263 0.17 6.29 11.10
CA THR A 263 0.36 5.67 12.42
C THR A 263 -0.91 4.93 12.87
N ASP A 264 -2.08 5.48 12.56
CA ASP A 264 -3.37 4.85 12.85
C ASP A 264 -3.54 3.54 12.06
N PRO A 265 -3.97 2.43 12.70
CA PRO A 265 -4.18 1.15 12.01
C PRO A 265 -5.19 1.21 10.86
N LYS A 266 -6.28 1.98 10.98
CA LYS A 266 -7.32 2.07 9.94
C LYS A 266 -6.79 2.81 8.71
N ASP A 267 -5.99 3.83 8.94
CA ASP A 267 -5.34 4.60 7.88
C ASP A 267 -4.29 3.76 7.15
N ARG A 268 -3.51 2.95 7.88
CA ARG A 268 -2.60 1.97 7.28
C ARG A 268 -3.35 0.95 6.43
N GLU A 269 -4.41 0.36 6.96
CA GLU A 269 -5.24 -0.59 6.22
C GLU A 269 -5.79 0.04 4.94
N LYS A 270 -6.25 1.29 5.01
CA LYS A 270 -6.78 2.01 3.86
C LYS A 270 -5.73 2.19 2.76
N VAL A 271 -4.51 2.62 3.09
CA VAL A 271 -3.43 2.75 2.09
C VAL A 271 -3.01 1.39 1.54
N GLN A 272 -2.98 0.33 2.36
CA GLN A 272 -2.72 -1.03 1.90
C GLN A 272 -3.77 -1.52 0.90
N GLN A 273 -5.06 -1.22 1.15
CA GLN A 273 -6.14 -1.54 0.21
C GLN A 273 -5.94 -0.86 -1.15
N VAL A 274 -5.40 0.36 -1.19
CA VAL A 274 -5.05 1.04 -2.45
C VAL A 274 -3.98 0.26 -3.22
N VAL A 275 -2.91 -0.19 -2.54
CA VAL A 275 -1.87 -1.03 -3.16
C VAL A 275 -2.47 -2.30 -3.76
N VAL A 276 -3.26 -3.03 -2.96
CA VAL A 276 -3.88 -4.30 -3.38
C VAL A 276 -4.86 -4.09 -4.54
N LYS A 277 -5.63 -3.00 -4.52
CA LYS A 277 -6.56 -2.64 -5.61
C LYS A 277 -5.80 -2.39 -6.91
N ASN A 278 -4.73 -1.59 -6.87
CA ASN A 278 -3.93 -1.28 -8.06
C ASN A 278 -3.20 -2.52 -8.59
N ALA A 279 -2.64 -3.36 -7.71
CA ALA A 279 -2.02 -4.62 -8.11
C ALA A 279 -3.03 -5.58 -8.77
N ASN A 280 -4.23 -5.72 -8.20
CA ASN A 280 -5.27 -6.54 -8.82
C ASN A 280 -5.73 -6.00 -10.17
N ALA A 281 -5.87 -4.68 -10.30
CA ALA A 281 -6.19 -4.06 -11.58
C ALA A 281 -5.09 -4.34 -12.62
N LEU A 282 -3.81 -4.15 -12.28
CA LEU A 282 -2.71 -4.46 -13.19
C LEU A 282 -2.72 -5.94 -13.62
N ARG A 283 -2.93 -6.87 -12.69
CA ARG A 283 -3.06 -8.30 -12.99
C ARG A 283 -4.21 -8.58 -13.96
N THR A 284 -5.39 -8.01 -13.74
CA THR A 284 -6.54 -8.17 -14.63
C THR A 284 -6.26 -7.58 -16.02
N TYR A 285 -5.63 -6.39 -16.06
CA TYR A 285 -5.27 -5.74 -17.31
C TYR A 285 -4.30 -6.57 -18.16
N GLN A 286 -3.30 -7.18 -17.52
CA GLN A 286 -2.27 -7.98 -18.20
C GLN A 286 -2.73 -9.40 -18.55
N ASN A 287 -3.82 -9.88 -17.97
CA ASN A 287 -4.30 -11.24 -18.21
C ASN A 287 -4.87 -11.37 -19.63
N PRO A 288 -4.28 -12.19 -20.53
CA PRO A 288 -4.81 -12.37 -21.88
C PRO A 288 -6.20 -12.99 -21.88
N ASP A 289 -6.52 -13.79 -20.86
CA ASP A 289 -7.81 -14.49 -20.71
C ASP A 289 -8.92 -13.60 -20.11
N SER A 290 -8.57 -12.41 -19.58
CA SER A 290 -9.57 -11.48 -19.06
C SER A 290 -10.40 -10.87 -20.18
N LEU A 291 -11.70 -10.69 -19.90
CA LEU A 291 -12.62 -10.09 -20.87
C LEU A 291 -12.19 -8.66 -21.19
N ALA A 292 -12.41 -8.21 -22.43
CA ALA A 292 -12.06 -6.85 -22.84
C ALA A 292 -12.67 -5.78 -21.92
N GLN A 293 -13.90 -5.99 -21.45
CA GLN A 293 -14.56 -5.11 -20.48
C GLN A 293 -13.83 -5.07 -19.14
N GLU A 294 -13.39 -6.22 -18.62
CA GLU A 294 -12.65 -6.30 -17.35
C GLU A 294 -11.30 -5.59 -17.45
N ARG A 295 -10.57 -5.79 -18.55
CA ARG A 295 -9.31 -5.10 -18.82
C ARG A 295 -9.51 -3.58 -18.90
N ASN A 296 -10.59 -3.12 -19.52
CA ASN A 296 -10.91 -1.70 -19.61
C ASN A 296 -11.25 -1.10 -18.24
N GLU A 297 -12.02 -1.78 -17.40
CA GLU A 297 -12.31 -1.31 -16.04
C GLU A 297 -11.05 -1.31 -15.16
N ALA A 298 -10.22 -2.35 -15.28
CA ALA A 298 -8.92 -2.38 -14.63
C ALA A 298 -8.03 -1.22 -15.07
N LYS A 299 -7.96 -0.94 -16.38
CA LYS A 299 -7.21 0.20 -16.91
C LYS A 299 -7.72 1.52 -16.34
N LYS A 300 -9.04 1.73 -16.23
CA LYS A 300 -9.61 2.95 -15.63
C LYS A 300 -9.18 3.13 -14.17
N VAL A 301 -9.10 2.05 -13.39
CA VAL A 301 -8.59 2.12 -12.01
C VAL A 301 -7.15 2.62 -11.98
N LEU A 302 -6.31 2.09 -12.86
CA LEU A 302 -4.89 2.44 -12.97
C LEU A 302 -4.70 3.87 -13.50
N ASP A 303 -5.46 4.29 -14.51
CA ASP A 303 -5.45 5.64 -15.03
C ASP A 303 -5.90 6.65 -13.97
N ALA A 304 -6.96 6.35 -13.21
CA ALA A 304 -7.43 7.21 -12.12
C ALA A 304 -6.38 7.38 -11.01
N GLN A 305 -5.61 6.34 -10.72
CA GLN A 305 -4.46 6.43 -9.82
C GLN A 305 -3.35 7.31 -10.40
N ALA A 306 -3.01 7.09 -11.67
CA ALA A 306 -1.92 7.78 -12.34
C ALA A 306 -2.21 9.27 -12.61
N ASP A 307 -3.49 9.62 -12.75
CA ASP A 307 -3.97 10.97 -13.03
C ASP A 307 -4.63 11.62 -11.80
N ALA A 308 -4.37 11.10 -10.59
CA ALA A 308 -4.99 11.57 -9.36
C ALA A 308 -4.83 13.09 -9.12
N LEU A 309 -3.71 13.67 -9.56
CA LEU A 309 -3.46 15.12 -9.46
C LEU A 309 -4.25 15.97 -10.46
N GLN A 310 -4.86 15.34 -11.46
CA GLN A 310 -5.78 16.00 -12.41
C GLN A 310 -7.23 15.91 -11.95
N ASN A 311 -7.50 15.25 -10.81
CA ASN A 311 -8.84 15.15 -10.28
C ASN A 311 -9.38 16.56 -9.94
N PRO A 312 -10.58 16.96 -10.43
CA PRO A 312 -11.11 18.30 -10.18
C PRO A 312 -11.24 18.65 -8.69
N LYS A 313 -11.64 17.68 -7.85
CA LYS A 313 -11.75 17.89 -6.40
C LYS A 313 -10.40 17.99 -5.70
N TYR A 314 -9.37 17.30 -6.20
CA TYR A 314 -8.00 17.54 -5.76
C TYR A 314 -7.56 18.97 -6.07
N LEU A 315 -7.83 19.47 -7.28
CA LEU A 315 -7.46 20.84 -7.66
C LEU A 315 -8.21 21.90 -6.84
N GLU A 316 -9.48 21.66 -6.52
CA GLU A 316 -10.26 22.48 -5.58
C GLU A 316 -9.64 22.46 -4.17
N LEU A 317 -9.27 21.29 -3.65
CA LEU A 317 -8.59 21.17 -2.36
C LEU A 317 -7.27 21.95 -2.35
N VAL A 318 -6.43 21.82 -3.37
CA VAL A 318 -5.17 22.57 -3.47
C VAL A 318 -5.41 24.08 -3.51
N LYS A 319 -6.45 24.53 -4.22
CA LYS A 319 -6.85 25.94 -4.24
C LYS A 319 -7.26 26.41 -2.85
N GLU A 320 -8.00 25.59 -2.11
CA GLU A 320 -8.42 25.87 -0.75
C GLU A 320 -7.24 25.95 0.22
N LEU A 321 -6.31 24.99 0.16
CA LEU A 321 -5.07 25.03 0.93
C LEU A 321 -4.26 26.31 0.67
N LYS A 322 -4.17 26.74 -0.58
CA LYS A 322 -3.51 28.01 -0.94
C LYS A 322 -4.26 29.23 -0.40
N ARG A 323 -5.60 29.24 -0.41
CA ARG A 323 -6.41 30.31 0.20
C ARG A 323 -6.14 30.42 1.71
N LEU A 324 -6.02 29.28 2.38
CA LEU A 324 -5.66 29.16 3.80
C LEU A 324 -4.17 29.42 4.08
N LYS A 325 -3.38 29.77 3.06
CA LYS A 325 -1.93 30.04 3.16
C LYS A 325 -1.13 28.85 3.69
N ALA A 326 -1.47 27.64 3.22
CA ALA A 326 -0.70 26.44 3.52
C ALA A 326 0.80 26.63 3.23
N PRO A 327 1.70 26.19 4.12
CA PRO A 327 3.13 26.20 3.83
C PRO A 327 3.45 25.22 2.70
N GLU A 328 4.56 25.45 2.00
CA GLU A 328 5.01 24.60 0.88
C GLU A 328 5.11 23.13 1.28
N GLY A 329 5.69 22.82 2.45
CA GLY A 329 5.77 21.45 2.95
C GLY A 329 4.41 20.74 3.09
N CYS A 330 3.33 21.46 3.43
CA CYS A 330 1.99 20.89 3.46
C CYS A 330 1.46 20.58 2.05
N LEU A 331 1.66 21.51 1.10
CA LEU A 331 1.29 21.30 -0.30
C LEU A 331 2.05 20.12 -0.90
N ASP A 332 3.35 20.02 -0.62
CA ASP A 332 4.21 18.92 -1.05
C ASP A 332 3.77 17.60 -0.44
N SER A 333 3.43 17.56 0.85
CA SER A 333 2.93 16.34 1.49
C SER A 333 1.63 15.89 0.83
N VAL A 334 0.65 16.79 0.67
CA VAL A 334 -0.62 16.51 -0.02
C VAL A 334 -0.39 16.01 -1.45
N GLU A 335 0.44 16.68 -2.25
CA GLU A 335 0.75 16.24 -3.61
C GLU A 335 1.43 14.87 -3.62
N ASN A 336 2.49 14.67 -2.83
CA ASN A 336 3.25 13.42 -2.81
C ASN A 336 2.40 12.25 -2.36
N ARG A 337 1.57 12.41 -1.32
CA ARG A 337 0.66 11.37 -0.87
C ARG A 337 -0.45 11.10 -1.87
N THR A 338 -0.92 12.12 -2.59
CA THR A 338 -1.89 11.93 -3.68
C THR A 338 -1.29 11.16 -4.86
N ARG A 339 -0.01 11.41 -5.23
CA ARG A 339 0.69 10.59 -6.24
C ARG A 339 0.84 9.14 -5.80
N GLN A 340 1.06 8.93 -4.50
CA GLN A 340 1.16 7.61 -3.89
C GLN A 340 -0.21 6.93 -3.85
N ALA A 341 -1.12 7.34 -2.98
CA ALA A 341 -2.35 6.61 -2.71
C ALA A 341 -3.57 7.08 -3.52
N GLY A 342 -3.38 7.96 -4.50
CA GLY A 342 -4.43 8.45 -5.38
C GLY A 342 -5.38 9.43 -4.69
N TRP A 343 -6.43 9.82 -5.40
CA TRP A 343 -7.53 10.61 -4.85
C TRP A 343 -8.68 9.70 -4.37
N PRO A 344 -9.31 9.97 -3.21
CA PRO A 344 -8.97 11.02 -2.24
C PRO A 344 -7.96 10.59 -1.17
N ASP A 345 -7.74 9.29 -1.01
CA ASP A 345 -7.06 8.71 0.17
C ASP A 345 -5.65 9.28 0.37
N GLY A 346 -4.90 9.48 -0.71
CA GLY A 346 -3.59 10.11 -0.67
C GLY A 346 -3.63 11.57 -0.23
N SER A 347 -4.60 12.36 -0.69
CA SER A 347 -4.70 13.75 -0.24
C SER A 347 -5.05 13.85 1.24
N LEU A 348 -5.94 12.99 1.72
CA LEU A 348 -6.33 12.93 3.14
C LEU A 348 -5.15 12.50 4.01
N TRP A 349 -4.36 11.52 3.56
CA TRP A 349 -3.11 11.15 4.20
C TRP A 349 -2.15 12.34 4.26
N GLY A 350 -1.95 13.08 3.16
CA GLY A 350 -1.07 14.25 3.17
C GLY A 350 -1.56 15.39 4.06
N LEU A 351 -2.88 15.57 4.21
CA LEU A 351 -3.45 16.54 5.15
C LEU A 351 -3.18 16.17 6.62
N SER A 352 -3.02 14.88 6.92
CA SER A 352 -2.69 14.42 8.28
C SER A 352 -1.20 14.62 8.65
N ASP A 353 -0.39 15.11 7.71
CA ASP A 353 1.01 15.43 7.96
C ASP A 353 1.15 16.63 8.90
N SER A 354 2.09 16.57 9.84
CA SER A 354 2.33 17.64 10.83
C SER A 354 2.64 19.01 10.19
N THR A 355 3.17 19.02 8.96
CA THR A 355 3.38 20.27 8.20
C THR A 355 2.07 20.98 7.84
N CYS A 356 0.94 20.26 7.86
CA CYS A 356 -0.39 20.76 7.57
C CYS A 356 -1.19 21.20 8.81
N ASP A 357 -0.75 20.89 10.04
CA ASP A 357 -1.52 21.09 11.29
C ASP A 357 -2.19 22.46 11.39
N LYS A 358 -1.43 23.54 11.16
CA LYS A 358 -1.94 24.92 11.24
C LYS A 358 -2.98 25.22 10.15
N THR A 359 -2.76 24.71 8.95
CA THR A 359 -3.65 24.91 7.80
C THR A 359 -4.95 24.15 8.02
N VAL A 360 -4.87 22.90 8.48
CA VAL A 360 -6.03 22.06 8.79
C VAL A 360 -6.83 22.71 9.93
N ALA A 361 -6.19 23.17 11.00
CA ALA A 361 -6.88 23.86 12.08
C ALA A 361 -7.58 25.15 11.62
N ALA A 362 -6.94 25.94 10.74
CA ALA A 362 -7.55 27.12 10.16
C ALA A 362 -8.74 26.77 9.26
N GLY A 363 -8.62 25.73 8.44
CA GLY A 363 -9.69 25.24 7.58
C GLY A 363 -10.88 24.71 8.37
N ALA A 364 -10.65 24.03 9.49
CA ALA A 364 -11.70 23.55 10.39
C ALA A 364 -12.47 24.70 11.06
N GLN A 365 -11.80 25.83 11.33
CA GLN A 365 -12.41 27.03 11.91
C GLN A 365 -13.11 27.94 10.89
N ASP A 366 -12.82 27.76 9.60
CA ASP A 366 -13.43 28.55 8.52
C ASP A 366 -14.80 27.99 8.13
N THR A 367 -15.81 28.25 8.97
CA THR A 367 -17.17 27.72 8.79
C THR A 367 -17.87 28.18 7.51
N ASP A 368 -17.35 29.21 6.84
CA ASP A 368 -17.86 29.68 5.54
C ASP A 368 -17.31 28.85 4.37
N SER A 369 -16.25 28.06 4.60
CA SER A 369 -15.70 27.15 3.60
C SER A 369 -16.51 25.85 3.52
N PRO A 370 -16.83 25.36 2.31
CA PRO A 370 -17.42 24.04 2.14
C PRO A 370 -16.47 22.91 2.59
N TRP A 371 -15.17 23.16 2.71
CA TRP A 371 -14.16 22.19 3.13
C TRP A 371 -14.01 22.08 4.66
N SER A 372 -14.66 22.95 5.44
CA SER A 372 -14.50 23.01 6.90
C SER A 372 -14.74 21.67 7.59
N SER A 373 -15.83 20.97 7.25
CA SER A 373 -16.13 19.64 7.80
C SER A 373 -15.10 18.57 7.44
N LEU A 374 -14.39 18.71 6.31
CA LEU A 374 -13.30 17.80 5.96
C LEU A 374 -12.09 18.04 6.85
N PHE A 375 -11.68 19.30 7.00
CA PHE A 375 -10.55 19.66 7.86
C PHE A 375 -10.81 19.31 9.32
N GLU A 376 -12.03 19.55 9.82
CA GLU A 376 -12.44 19.15 11.17
C GLU A 376 -12.33 17.62 11.35
N CYS A 377 -12.74 16.83 10.34
CA CYS A 377 -12.59 15.38 10.40
C CYS A 377 -11.11 14.97 10.43
N VAL A 378 -10.28 15.46 9.51
CA VAL A 378 -8.85 15.08 9.45
C VAL A 378 -8.11 15.48 10.75
N GLN A 379 -8.53 16.55 11.41
CA GLN A 379 -7.97 16.98 12.69
C GLN A 379 -8.29 16.02 13.84
N ASN A 380 -9.47 15.39 13.83
CA ASN A 380 -10.01 14.70 15.01
C ASN A 380 -10.13 13.18 14.83
N ASP A 381 -10.18 12.70 13.59
CA ASP A 381 -10.47 11.32 13.23
C ASP A 381 -9.39 10.75 12.28
N PRO A 382 -9.24 9.41 12.21
CA PRO A 382 -8.44 8.77 11.18
C PRO A 382 -8.88 9.22 9.78
N PHE A 383 -7.92 9.63 8.94
CA PHE A 383 -8.22 10.26 7.66
C PHE A 383 -9.02 9.33 6.73
N SER A 384 -8.87 8.01 6.90
CA SER A 384 -9.61 6.96 6.18
C SER A 384 -11.13 7.05 6.34
N THR A 385 -11.62 7.77 7.35
CA THR A 385 -13.05 8.00 7.59
C THR A 385 -13.56 9.32 6.98
N CYS A 386 -12.66 10.19 6.54
CA CYS A 386 -12.98 11.58 6.21
C CYS A 386 -13.41 11.81 4.76
N ALA A 387 -13.25 10.82 3.86
CA ALA A 387 -13.64 10.94 2.46
C ALA A 387 -15.12 11.33 2.26
N VAL A 388 -16.01 10.94 3.18
CA VAL A 388 -17.44 11.29 3.15
C VAL A 388 -17.71 12.78 3.38
N ARG A 389 -16.73 13.54 3.89
CA ARG A 389 -16.79 14.97 4.15
C ARG A 389 -16.28 15.84 3.00
N ILE A 390 -15.80 15.22 1.92
CA ILE A 390 -15.40 15.95 0.71
C ILE A 390 -16.63 16.66 0.13
N PRO A 391 -16.54 17.97 -0.20
CA PRO A 391 -17.65 18.70 -0.79
C PRO A 391 -18.18 18.03 -2.05
N LYS A 392 -19.51 17.88 -2.11
CA LYS A 392 -20.22 17.43 -3.31
C LYS A 392 -20.36 18.59 -4.30
N ASP A 393 -20.52 18.25 -5.58
CA ASP A 393 -20.82 19.22 -6.65
C ASP A 393 -22.19 19.88 -6.49
#